data_AF-A0A163JCG1-F1
#
_entry.id   AF-A0A163JCG1-F1
#
_cell.length_a   1.000
_cell.length_b   1.000
_cell.length_c   1.000
_cell.angle_alpha   90.00
_cell.angle_beta   90.00
_cell.angle_gamma   90.00
#
_symmetry.space_group_name_H-M   'P 1'
#
loop_
_entity.id
_entity.type
_entity.pdbx_description
1 polymer ?
#
loop_
_entity_poly.entity_id
_entity_poly.type
_entity_poly.pdbx_seq_one_letter_code
_entity_poly.pdbx_strand_id
1 'polypeptide(L)'
;MNRNDYNQLIDQIEPDQGLEERLMNGMKQNGRQTPRRNRMGMAGVSAAVMLGVVLVISLMLNGEDAPVVSNTPVTPGTGENTTPIAKVGHDPVIIPKIELPRESGVKADMIGLVVYQGNIYTQTGTRISPETAKQLLGDKLGRSKSGITEWNSPDDYTELASTIGEMDIYSVKGYDLDFRIMSYVEHDGEIYAELYEHLNGITVTKGEDLIGKLNLRDRMTSVKWQDFDSWNMGENKLHDFSGESEVQAFVEALYEAKPIAADPLFEQGIYETGSGEQKFLYIKLQDGTEVQLRLFRDGEYVRYANAPVFFQLDAEAFTALWERMEE
;
A
#
# COMPACT_ATOMS: atom_id res chain seq x y z
N MET A 1 -25.11 2.83 3.65
CA MET A 1 -25.61 3.93 4.51
C MET A 1 -26.03 5.09 3.62
N ASN A 2 -27.14 5.78 3.91
CA ASN A 2 -27.60 6.91 3.07
C ASN A 2 -27.10 8.24 3.65
N ARG A 3 -26.91 9.24 2.78
CA ARG A 3 -26.35 10.58 3.05
C ARG A 3 -26.97 11.32 4.24
N ASN A 4 -28.22 11.00 4.58
CA ASN A 4 -28.93 11.60 5.71
C ASN A 4 -28.43 11.10 7.07
N ASP A 5 -27.94 9.86 7.14
CA ASP A 5 -27.39 9.27 8.37
C ASP A 5 -26.06 9.95 8.73
N TYR A 6 -25.30 10.38 7.71
CA TYR A 6 -24.01 11.06 7.87
C TYR A 6 -24.15 12.46 8.48
N ASN A 7 -25.16 13.22 8.07
CA ASN A 7 -25.40 14.56 8.60
C ASN A 7 -25.85 14.52 10.07
N GLN A 8 -26.61 13.49 10.47
CA GLN A 8 -26.99 13.31 11.87
C GLN A 8 -25.83 12.93 12.79
N LEU A 9 -24.79 12.28 12.26
CA LEU A 9 -23.56 11.95 12.99
C LEU A 9 -22.65 13.17 13.16
N ILE A 10 -22.52 14.01 12.12
CA ILE A 10 -21.76 15.27 12.18
C ILE A 10 -22.35 16.23 13.23
N ASP A 11 -23.68 16.33 13.30
CA ASP A 11 -24.37 17.20 14.25
C ASP A 11 -24.26 16.73 15.71
N GLN A 12 -23.78 15.51 15.97
CA GLN A 12 -23.56 14.95 17.31
C GLN A 12 -22.12 15.11 17.82
N ILE A 13 -21.20 15.61 16.99
CA ILE A 13 -19.82 15.86 17.40
C ILE A 13 -19.76 17.24 18.06
N GLU A 14 -19.74 17.28 19.39
CA GLU A 14 -19.44 18.53 20.11
C GLU A 14 -17.97 18.93 19.87
N PRO A 15 -17.70 20.15 19.36
CA PRO A 15 -16.33 20.61 19.17
C PRO A 15 -15.64 20.82 20.52
N ASP A 16 -14.43 20.27 20.65
CA ASP A 16 -13.55 20.44 21.82
C ASP A 16 -13.34 21.95 22.11
N GLN A 17 -13.83 22.40 23.27
CA GLN A 17 -13.85 23.81 23.69
C GLN A 17 -12.45 24.44 23.81
N GLY A 18 -11.36 23.66 23.70
CA GLY A 18 -9.99 24.16 23.68
C GLY A 18 -9.36 24.34 22.30
N LEU A 19 -10.01 23.91 21.21
CA LEU A 19 -9.39 23.86 19.87
C LEU A 19 -9.12 25.25 19.30
N GLU A 20 -10.09 26.16 19.41
CA GLU A 20 -9.93 27.56 18.95
C GLU A 20 -8.86 28.31 19.75
N GLU A 21 -8.76 28.05 21.06
CA GLU A 21 -7.81 28.73 21.93
C GLU A 21 -6.36 28.30 21.63
N ARG A 22 -6.16 27.03 21.29
CA ARG A 22 -4.86 26.48 20.85
C ARG A 22 -4.45 27.03 19.48
N LEU A 23 -5.39 27.16 18.55
CA LEU A 23 -5.14 27.77 17.23
C LEU A 23 -4.79 29.26 17.34
N MET A 24 -5.50 30.01 18.19
CA MET A 24 -5.23 31.44 18.39
C MET A 24 -3.92 31.72 19.13
N ASN A 25 -3.52 30.87 20.07
CA ASN A 25 -2.23 31.03 20.76
C ASN A 25 -1.02 30.69 19.87
N GLY A 26 -1.15 29.73 18.96
CA GLY A 26 -0.11 29.43 17.96
C GLY A 26 0.17 30.59 17.00
N MET A 27 -0.87 31.35 16.63
CA MET A 27 -0.72 32.49 15.71
C MET A 27 -0.09 33.73 16.35
N LYS A 28 -0.21 33.91 17.68
CA LYS A 28 0.33 35.09 18.38
C LYS A 28 1.85 35.02 18.64
N GLN A 29 2.47 33.84 18.61
CA GLN A 29 3.91 33.71 18.87
C GLN A 29 4.83 34.11 17.70
N ASN A 30 4.31 34.15 16.46
CA ASN A 30 5.11 34.48 15.27
C ASN A 30 4.97 35.94 14.76
N GLY A 31 4.37 36.83 15.56
CA GLY A 31 4.18 38.24 15.20
C GLY A 31 5.29 39.18 15.68
N ARG A 32 6.55 39.06 15.21
CA ARG A 32 7.55 40.14 15.35
C ARG A 32 8.29 40.45 14.05
N GLN A 33 7.80 41.53 13.43
CA GLN A 33 8.35 42.48 12.45
C GLN A 33 9.80 42.29 11.95
N THR A 34 9.96 42.26 10.63
CA THR A 34 11.17 42.75 9.93
C THR A 34 10.80 43.83 8.90
N PRO A 35 11.59 44.91 8.74
CA PRO A 35 11.27 45.99 7.80
C PRO A 35 11.83 45.74 6.39
N ARG A 36 11.07 46.21 5.39
CA ARG A 36 11.36 46.26 3.94
C ARG A 36 12.74 46.86 3.60
N ARG A 37 13.54 46.18 2.74
CA ARG A 37 14.08 46.74 1.48
C ARG A 37 14.88 45.75 0.59
N ASN A 38 14.60 45.85 -0.71
CA ASN A 38 15.41 45.65 -1.94
C ASN A 38 15.77 44.25 -2.54
N ARG A 39 15.33 44.14 -3.81
CA ARG A 39 15.69 43.29 -4.96
C ARG A 39 17.07 42.60 -4.97
N MET A 40 17.08 41.27 -5.03
CA MET A 40 17.61 40.41 -6.12
C MET A 40 17.65 38.94 -5.66
N GLY A 41 17.11 38.05 -6.50
CA GLY A 41 17.37 36.60 -6.61
C GLY A 41 17.50 35.73 -5.36
N MET A 42 16.53 34.83 -5.13
CA MET A 42 16.76 33.39 -4.99
C MET A 42 15.43 32.64 -4.78
N ALA A 43 15.39 31.41 -5.32
CA ALA A 43 14.40 30.36 -5.06
C ALA A 43 14.03 30.28 -3.56
N GLY A 44 12.78 30.07 -3.16
CA GLY A 44 11.99 28.90 -3.50
C GLY A 44 12.19 27.86 -2.40
N VAL A 45 11.45 28.00 -1.30
CA VAL A 45 11.18 26.92 -0.34
C VAL A 45 9.76 27.15 0.17
N SER A 46 8.81 26.43 -0.41
CA SER A 46 7.46 26.33 0.13
C SER A 46 7.52 25.33 1.28
N ALA A 47 7.46 25.82 2.52
CA ALA A 47 7.30 24.99 3.69
C ALA A 47 5.89 24.37 3.66
N ALA A 48 5.75 23.16 3.13
CA ALA A 48 4.56 22.36 3.32
C ALA A 48 4.65 21.72 4.72
N VAL A 49 3.97 22.32 5.69
CA VAL A 49 3.70 21.72 7.00
C VAL A 49 2.72 20.58 6.75
N MET A 50 3.23 19.39 6.43
CA MET A 50 2.41 18.17 6.36
C MET A 50 2.31 17.63 7.78
N LEU A 51 1.23 18.04 8.45
CA LEU A 51 0.78 17.38 9.69
C LEU A 51 0.73 15.88 9.41
N GLY A 52 1.41 15.09 10.24
CA GLY A 52 1.40 13.64 10.20
C GLY A 52 -0.03 13.12 10.35
N VAL A 53 -0.69 12.92 9.22
CA VAL A 53 -1.89 12.13 9.11
C VAL A 53 -1.39 10.73 8.79
N VAL A 54 -1.56 9.81 9.75
CA VAL A 54 -1.57 8.38 9.43
C VAL A 54 -2.78 8.19 8.51
N LEU A 55 -2.55 8.26 7.20
CA LEU A 55 -3.56 8.00 6.20
C LEU A 55 -3.79 6.49 6.21
N VAL A 56 -4.78 6.06 6.99
CA VAL A 56 -5.43 4.78 6.74
C VAL A 56 -6.16 4.96 5.40
N ILE A 57 -5.53 4.52 4.32
CA ILE A 57 -6.12 4.57 2.98
C ILE A 57 -7.24 3.51 2.94
N SER A 58 -8.44 3.90 3.36
CA SER A 58 -9.67 3.14 3.12
C SER A 58 -10.12 3.42 1.69
N LEU A 59 -9.71 2.57 0.72
CA LEU A 59 -10.20 2.67 -0.65
C LEU A 59 -11.61 2.08 -0.74
N MET A 60 -12.58 2.98 -0.81
CA MET A 60 -13.93 2.69 -1.27
C MET A 60 -13.93 2.68 -2.80
N LEU A 61 -13.88 1.48 -3.38
CA LEU A 61 -14.22 1.26 -4.78
C LEU A 61 -15.76 1.40 -4.91
N ASN A 62 -16.25 2.61 -5.14
CA ASN A 62 -17.59 2.79 -5.68
C ASN A 62 -17.49 2.59 -7.20
N GLY A 63 -18.00 1.45 -7.66
CA GLY A 63 -18.22 1.20 -9.07
C GLY A 63 -19.19 2.22 -9.64
N GLU A 64 -18.74 2.99 -10.62
CA GLU A 64 -19.53 3.55 -11.71
C GLU A 64 -18.55 4.06 -12.77
N ASP A 65 -18.60 3.41 -13.94
CA ASP A 65 -17.92 3.68 -15.22
C ASP A 65 -16.38 3.62 -15.27
N ALA A 66 -15.84 2.40 -15.31
CA ALA A 66 -14.50 2.13 -15.86
C ALA A 66 -14.55 2.10 -17.41
N PRO A 67 -13.67 2.82 -18.13
CA PRO A 67 -13.66 2.80 -19.59
C PRO A 67 -13.08 1.48 -20.11
N VAL A 68 -13.81 0.87 -21.04
CA VAL A 68 -13.41 -0.32 -21.80
C VAL A 68 -12.14 -0.03 -22.61
N VAL A 69 -11.03 -0.66 -22.25
CA VAL A 69 -9.81 -0.65 -23.09
C VAL A 69 -9.97 -1.72 -24.17
N SER A 70 -10.08 -1.27 -25.42
CA SER A 70 -10.15 -2.14 -26.59
C SER A 70 -8.76 -2.75 -26.88
N ASN A 71 -8.63 -4.06 -26.68
CA ASN A 71 -7.43 -4.81 -27.02
C ASN A 71 -7.26 -4.91 -28.54
N THR A 72 -6.21 -4.28 -29.08
CA THR A 72 -5.66 -4.66 -30.39
C THR A 72 -4.33 -5.36 -30.13
N PRO A 73 -4.17 -6.66 -30.45
CA PRO A 73 -2.93 -7.37 -30.18
C PRO A 73 -1.86 -6.94 -31.18
N VAL A 74 -0.77 -6.35 -30.68
CA VAL A 74 0.47 -6.17 -31.43
C VAL A 74 1.41 -7.30 -31.02
N THR A 75 1.73 -8.20 -31.94
CA THR A 75 2.68 -9.30 -31.76
C THR A 75 4.12 -8.78 -31.72
N PRO A 76 4.91 -9.03 -30.66
CA PRO A 76 6.36 -8.83 -30.69
C PRO A 76 7.09 -10.09 -31.13
N GLY A 77 8.11 -9.88 -31.96
CA GLY A 77 8.93 -10.92 -32.58
C GLY A 77 9.86 -11.68 -31.65
N THR A 78 10.27 -12.84 -32.17
CA THR A 78 11.07 -13.91 -31.57
C THR A 78 12.51 -13.49 -31.19
N GLY A 79 12.93 -13.84 -29.98
CA GLY A 79 14.33 -13.81 -29.52
C GLY A 79 14.49 -14.48 -28.15
N GLU A 80 15.11 -15.65 -28.12
CA GLU A 80 15.21 -16.61 -27.00
C GLU A 80 16.14 -16.19 -25.86
N ASN A 81 15.70 -16.39 -24.60
CA ASN A 81 16.33 -17.28 -23.61
C ASN A 81 15.61 -17.13 -22.25
N THR A 82 14.60 -17.97 -22.01
CA THR A 82 14.03 -18.14 -20.67
C THR A 82 14.22 -19.58 -20.21
N THR A 83 14.83 -19.71 -19.04
CA THR A 83 14.98 -20.92 -18.24
C THR A 83 13.63 -21.65 -18.14
N PRO A 84 13.58 -23.00 -18.12
CA PRO A 84 12.31 -23.74 -18.11
C PRO A 84 11.51 -23.38 -16.87
N ILE A 85 10.42 -22.64 -17.04
CA ILE A 85 9.43 -22.40 -16.01
C ILE A 85 8.80 -23.76 -15.72
N ALA A 86 8.96 -24.24 -14.48
CA ALA A 86 8.27 -25.44 -14.02
C ALA A 86 6.77 -25.26 -14.29
N LYS A 87 6.14 -26.24 -14.93
CA LYS A 87 4.70 -26.20 -15.22
C LYS A 87 3.94 -26.23 -13.91
N VAL A 88 3.64 -25.05 -13.37
CA VAL A 88 2.58 -24.89 -12.39
C VAL A 88 1.27 -25.16 -13.13
N GLY A 89 0.33 -25.88 -12.51
CA GLY A 89 -0.89 -26.39 -13.16
C GLY A 89 -1.93 -25.32 -13.56
N HIS A 90 -1.52 -24.06 -13.66
CA HIS A 90 -2.36 -22.90 -13.97
C HIS A 90 -1.57 -21.84 -14.73
N ASP A 91 -2.29 -20.99 -15.47
CA ASP A 91 -1.68 -19.92 -16.23
C ASP A 91 -1.11 -18.83 -15.30
N PRO A 92 0.06 -18.26 -15.62
CA PRO A 92 0.62 -17.15 -14.87
C PRO A 92 -0.18 -15.86 -15.09
N VAL A 93 -0.16 -14.96 -14.11
CA VAL A 93 -0.71 -13.61 -14.23
C VAL A 93 0.41 -12.64 -14.57
N ILE A 94 0.28 -11.92 -15.69
CA ILE A 94 1.21 -10.86 -16.08
C ILE A 94 0.67 -9.55 -15.51
N ILE A 95 1.42 -8.93 -14.60
CA ILE A 95 1.10 -7.61 -14.08
C ILE A 95 1.82 -6.58 -14.96
N PRO A 96 1.10 -5.73 -15.71
CA PRO A 96 1.74 -4.70 -16.53
C PRO A 96 2.47 -3.70 -15.65
N LYS A 97 3.42 -2.96 -16.23
CA LYS A 97 3.95 -1.77 -15.57
C LYS A 97 2.83 -0.76 -15.38
N ILE A 98 2.84 -0.05 -14.26
CA ILE A 98 1.87 1.03 -14.03
C ILE A 98 2.10 2.13 -15.06
N GLU A 99 1.04 2.51 -15.76
CA GLU A 99 0.96 3.74 -16.54
C GLU A 99 -0.03 4.66 -15.82
N LEU A 100 0.41 5.82 -15.34
CA LEU A 100 -0.52 6.77 -14.73
C LEU A 100 -1.39 7.41 -15.84
N PRO A 101 -2.68 7.65 -15.55
CA PRO A 101 -3.60 8.19 -16.54
C PRO A 101 -3.15 9.58 -17.03
N ARG A 102 -3.32 9.81 -18.35
CA ARG A 102 -2.89 11.05 -19.02
C ARG A 102 -3.81 12.24 -18.80
N GLU A 103 -4.99 12.05 -18.20
CA GLU A 103 -6.04 13.09 -18.12
C GLU A 103 -6.44 13.40 -16.69
N SER A 104 -6.32 14.68 -16.31
CA SER A 104 -6.83 15.21 -15.03
C SER A 104 -8.37 15.17 -15.03
N GLY A 105 -8.97 14.36 -14.17
CA GLY A 105 -10.44 14.24 -14.06
C GLY A 105 -10.94 12.86 -13.65
N VAL A 106 -10.08 11.85 -13.69
CA VAL A 106 -10.33 10.55 -13.06
C VAL A 106 -10.13 10.72 -11.53
N LYS A 107 -10.86 9.99 -10.69
CA LYS A 107 -10.49 9.89 -9.27
C LYS A 107 -9.32 8.91 -9.19
N ALA A 108 -8.09 9.39 -9.42
CA ALA A 108 -6.92 8.57 -9.15
C ALA A 108 -6.76 8.43 -7.63
N ASP A 109 -6.54 7.21 -7.17
CA ASP A 109 -6.23 6.93 -5.78
C ASP A 109 -4.80 7.41 -5.50
N MET A 110 -4.67 8.40 -4.60
CA MET A 110 -3.40 9.03 -4.17
C MET A 110 -2.46 8.04 -3.50
N ILE A 111 -1.91 7.12 -4.30
CA ILE A 111 -0.93 6.14 -3.87
C ILE A 111 0.44 6.80 -3.99
N GLY A 112 1.15 6.88 -2.85
CA GLY A 112 2.53 7.32 -2.83
C GLY A 112 3.38 6.43 -3.76
N LEU A 113 4.19 7.03 -4.63
CA LEU A 113 5.05 6.27 -5.53
C LEU A 113 6.41 6.93 -5.72
N VAL A 114 7.40 6.10 -6.03
CA VAL A 114 8.78 6.49 -6.31
C VAL A 114 9.28 5.68 -7.52
N VAL A 115 9.85 6.37 -8.50
CA VAL A 115 10.54 5.75 -9.64
C VAL A 115 11.99 5.49 -9.25
N TYR A 116 12.46 4.26 -9.36
CA TYR A 116 13.85 3.89 -9.12
C TYR A 116 14.30 2.81 -10.09
N GLN A 117 15.43 3.03 -10.77
CA GLN A 117 15.99 2.16 -11.81
C GLN A 117 14.97 1.74 -12.90
N GLY A 118 14.04 2.63 -13.24
CA GLY A 118 13.00 2.36 -14.24
C GLY A 118 11.85 1.46 -13.77
N ASN A 119 11.78 1.18 -12.46
CA ASN A 119 10.68 0.51 -11.80
C ASN A 119 9.86 1.51 -10.98
N ILE A 120 8.57 1.22 -10.79
CA ILE A 120 7.66 2.05 -9.99
C ILE A 120 7.40 1.30 -8.68
N TYR A 121 7.78 1.92 -7.57
CA TYR A 121 7.53 1.42 -6.23
C TYR A 121 6.35 2.18 -5.64
N THR A 122 5.35 1.46 -5.15
CA THR A 122 4.12 2.05 -4.60
C THR A 122 4.03 1.82 -3.11
N GLN A 123 3.45 2.77 -2.38
CA GLN A 123 3.14 2.64 -0.97
C GLN A 123 2.20 1.45 -0.75
N THR A 124 2.48 0.65 0.27
CA THR A 124 1.68 -0.53 0.63
C THR A 124 1.10 -0.41 2.04
N GLY A 125 0.26 -1.37 2.42
CA GLY A 125 -0.26 -1.48 3.78
C GLY A 125 0.74 -2.01 4.81
N THR A 126 1.99 -2.29 4.41
CA THR A 126 3.02 -2.77 5.36
C THR A 126 3.47 -1.62 6.26
N ARG A 127 3.32 -1.82 7.57
CA ARG A 127 3.64 -0.81 8.58
C ARG A 127 5.04 -1.02 9.14
N ILE A 128 5.66 0.08 9.56
CA ILE A 128 6.98 0.12 10.18
C ILE A 128 6.99 1.18 11.30
N SER A 129 7.65 0.90 12.43
CA SER A 129 7.85 1.90 13.47
C SER A 129 9.09 2.77 13.19
N PRO A 130 9.16 3.99 13.75
CA PRO A 130 10.37 4.82 13.75
C PRO A 130 11.68 4.07 14.09
N GLU A 131 11.65 3.28 15.18
CA GLU A 131 12.81 2.55 15.69
C GLU A 131 13.22 1.45 14.71
N THR A 132 12.24 0.71 14.19
CA THR A 132 12.46 -0.32 13.18
C THR A 132 13.00 0.27 11.88
N ALA A 133 12.44 1.39 11.42
CA ALA A 133 12.91 2.07 10.21
C ALA A 133 14.40 2.45 10.33
N LYS A 134 14.81 2.98 11.48
CA LYS A 134 16.23 3.29 11.74
C LYS A 134 17.13 2.05 11.74
N GLN A 135 16.65 0.91 12.25
CA GLN A 135 17.39 -0.35 12.26
C GLN A 135 17.54 -0.94 10.86
N LEU A 136 16.48 -0.88 10.05
CA LEU A 136 16.42 -1.45 8.70
C LEU A 136 16.97 -0.54 7.61
N LEU A 137 17.34 0.70 7.93
CA LEU A 137 17.94 1.64 7.00
C LEU A 137 19.20 1.04 6.34
N GLY A 138 19.15 0.89 5.01
CA GLY A 138 20.27 0.45 4.18
C GLY A 138 21.05 1.61 3.57
N ASP A 139 21.52 1.41 2.35
CA ASP A 139 22.26 2.40 1.58
C ASP A 139 21.33 3.49 1.04
N LYS A 140 21.80 4.73 1.04
CA LYS A 140 21.07 5.85 0.42
C LYS A 140 21.10 5.68 -1.11
N LEU A 141 19.93 5.53 -1.70
CA LEU A 141 19.71 5.37 -3.14
C LEU A 141 19.63 6.71 -3.85
N GLY A 142 19.19 7.75 -3.14
CA GLY A 142 19.17 9.12 -3.63
C GLY A 142 18.19 10.00 -2.87
N ARG A 143 17.80 11.10 -3.49
CA ARG A 143 16.75 11.98 -3.02
C ARG A 143 15.65 12.04 -4.07
N SER A 144 14.43 11.72 -3.69
CA SER A 144 13.27 11.83 -4.58
C SER A 144 13.06 13.27 -5.02
N LYS A 145 12.54 13.42 -6.23
CA LYS A 145 12.18 14.69 -6.82
C LYS A 145 10.67 14.81 -6.76
N SER A 146 10.19 15.94 -6.26
CA SER A 146 8.82 16.35 -6.48
C SER A 146 8.62 16.68 -7.96
N GLY A 147 7.40 16.51 -8.48
CA GLY A 147 7.06 16.96 -9.84
C GLY A 147 6.34 15.94 -10.70
N ILE A 148 6.12 14.71 -10.20
CA ILE A 148 5.10 13.84 -10.77
C ILE A 148 3.87 13.80 -9.87
N THR A 149 2.73 13.89 -10.52
CA THR A 149 1.40 13.66 -10.00
C THR A 149 0.86 12.41 -10.69
N GLU A 150 -0.33 11.97 -10.32
CA GLU A 150 -1.03 10.85 -10.96
C GLU A 150 -1.44 11.14 -12.42
N TRP A 151 -1.06 12.31 -12.95
CA TRP A 151 -1.51 12.86 -14.22
C TRP A 151 -0.37 13.07 -15.22
N ASN A 152 0.81 12.53 -14.92
CA ASN A 152 2.02 12.73 -15.72
C ASN A 152 2.17 11.69 -16.84
N SER A 153 2.85 12.08 -17.92
CA SER A 153 3.17 11.17 -19.02
C SER A 153 4.19 10.12 -18.57
N PRO A 154 4.22 8.91 -19.16
CA PRO A 154 5.29 7.96 -18.94
C PRO A 154 6.71 8.50 -19.14
N ASP A 155 6.86 9.51 -20.00
CA ASP A 155 8.14 10.19 -20.25
C ASP A 155 8.63 11.03 -19.04
N ASP A 156 7.73 11.37 -18.10
CA ASP A 156 8.05 12.13 -16.89
C ASP A 156 8.60 11.23 -15.75
N TYR A 157 8.57 9.90 -15.91
CA TYR A 157 9.15 8.93 -14.97
C TYR A 157 10.68 8.88 -15.07
N THR A 158 11.30 10.01 -14.78
CA THR A 158 12.75 10.09 -14.61
C THR A 158 13.17 9.46 -13.28
N GLU A 159 14.44 9.05 -13.20
CA GLU A 159 15.02 8.48 -11.98
C GLU A 159 14.73 9.36 -10.76
N LEU A 160 14.17 8.73 -9.72
CA LEU A 160 13.75 9.32 -8.44
C LEU A 160 12.57 10.30 -8.52
N ALA A 161 11.83 10.35 -9.63
CA ALA A 161 10.55 11.05 -9.67
C ALA A 161 9.56 10.42 -8.68
N SER A 162 8.79 11.24 -7.95
CA SER A 162 7.87 10.74 -6.92
C SER A 162 6.65 11.63 -6.70
N THR A 163 5.57 11.02 -6.18
CA THR A 163 4.37 11.74 -5.70
C THR A 163 4.48 12.16 -4.23
N ILE A 164 5.51 11.67 -3.52
CA ILE A 164 5.70 11.91 -2.07
C ILE A 164 6.50 13.17 -1.74
N GLY A 165 6.86 13.96 -2.76
CA GLY A 165 7.72 15.13 -2.61
C GLY A 165 9.21 14.76 -2.50
N GLU A 166 10.02 15.67 -1.94
CA GLU A 166 11.46 15.44 -1.81
C GLU A 166 11.82 14.77 -0.49
N MET A 167 12.19 13.50 -0.55
CA MET A 167 12.61 12.69 0.59
C MET A 167 13.86 11.89 0.24
N ASP A 168 14.68 11.58 1.23
CA ASP A 168 15.80 10.66 1.00
C ASP A 168 15.27 9.23 0.91
N ILE A 169 15.73 8.50 -0.11
CA ILE A 169 15.30 7.13 -0.43
C ILE A 169 16.45 6.17 -0.12
N TYR A 170 16.13 5.05 0.50
CA TYR A 170 17.10 4.06 0.99
C TYR A 170 16.69 2.65 0.60
N SER A 171 17.69 1.76 0.47
CA SER A 171 17.43 0.32 0.49
C SER A 171 17.01 -0.13 1.89
N VAL A 172 16.36 -1.29 1.98
CA VAL A 172 15.90 -1.86 3.25
C VAL A 172 16.69 -3.13 3.54
N LYS A 173 17.39 -3.16 4.68
CA LYS A 173 18.18 -4.34 5.10
C LYS A 173 17.28 -5.56 5.21
N GLY A 174 17.73 -6.67 4.62
CA GLY A 174 16.99 -7.93 4.63
C GLY A 174 15.90 -8.07 3.56
N TYR A 175 15.80 -7.10 2.64
CA TYR A 175 14.88 -7.15 1.50
C TYR A 175 15.63 -6.90 0.18
N ASP A 176 15.14 -7.50 -0.89
CA ASP A 176 15.66 -7.26 -2.23
C ASP A 176 15.38 -5.81 -2.65
N LEU A 177 16.41 -5.14 -3.19
CA LEU A 177 16.30 -3.77 -3.70
C LEU A 177 15.26 -3.66 -4.83
N ASP A 178 15.13 -4.71 -5.64
CA ASP A 178 14.12 -4.79 -6.72
C ASP A 178 12.69 -5.02 -6.18
N PHE A 179 12.53 -5.25 -4.88
CA PHE A 179 11.23 -5.42 -4.24
C PHE A 179 10.84 -4.24 -3.35
N ARG A 180 11.71 -3.84 -2.40
CA ARG A 180 11.33 -2.88 -1.35
C ARG A 180 12.38 -1.80 -1.14
N ILE A 181 11.90 -0.55 -1.09
CA ILE A 181 12.66 0.65 -0.74
C ILE A 181 11.94 1.41 0.38
N MET A 182 12.63 2.37 0.98
CA MET A 182 12.09 3.16 2.10
C MET A 182 12.38 4.65 1.90
N SER A 183 11.37 5.49 2.08
CA SER A 183 11.60 6.91 2.36
C SER A 183 11.95 7.06 3.84
N TYR A 184 12.91 7.92 4.15
CA TYR A 184 13.31 8.17 5.54
C TYR A 184 13.71 9.63 5.71
N VAL A 185 13.16 10.28 6.73
CA VAL A 185 13.62 11.58 7.21
C VAL A 185 13.54 11.62 8.74
N GLU A 186 14.59 12.18 9.35
CA GLU A 186 14.65 12.44 10.78
C GLU A 186 14.76 13.96 10.96
N HIS A 187 13.78 14.57 11.61
CA HIS A 187 13.72 16.02 11.87
C HIS A 187 13.33 16.26 13.31
N ASP A 188 14.13 17.04 14.05
CA ASP A 188 13.90 17.34 15.48
C ASP A 188 13.69 16.11 16.38
N GLY A 189 14.26 14.97 16.00
CA GLY A 189 14.13 13.69 16.72
C GLY A 189 12.90 12.87 16.33
N GLU A 190 12.01 13.41 15.49
CA GLU A 190 10.88 12.69 14.90
C GLU A 190 11.34 11.99 13.61
N ILE A 191 11.00 10.71 13.48
CA ILE A 191 11.32 9.91 12.30
C ILE A 191 10.04 9.67 11.51
N TYR A 192 10.09 10.03 10.23
CA TYR A 192 9.07 9.70 9.25
C TYR A 192 9.68 8.73 8.25
N ALA A 193 9.08 7.54 8.17
CA ALA A 193 9.52 6.51 7.25
C ALA A 193 8.34 5.74 6.68
N GLU A 194 8.38 5.46 5.39
CA GLU A 194 7.37 4.68 4.68
C GLU A 194 8.05 3.67 3.75
N LEU A 195 7.42 2.51 3.57
CA LEU A 195 7.88 1.46 2.67
C LEU A 195 7.16 1.58 1.32
N TYR A 196 7.91 1.35 0.25
CA TYR A 196 7.39 1.31 -1.11
C TYR A 196 7.86 0.04 -1.78
N GLU A 197 6.98 -0.58 -2.56
CA GLU A 197 7.22 -1.89 -3.13
C GLU A 197 6.90 -1.98 -4.61
N HIS A 198 7.70 -2.77 -5.30
CA HIS A 198 7.57 -3.04 -6.72
C HIS A 198 6.61 -4.22 -6.94
N LEU A 199 5.34 -3.89 -7.17
CA LEU A 199 4.23 -4.86 -7.36
C LEU A 199 3.69 -4.88 -8.79
N ASN A 200 4.44 -4.33 -9.75
CA ASN A 200 4.03 -4.17 -11.15
C ASN A 200 5.16 -4.53 -12.11
N GLY A 201 4.85 -4.69 -13.41
CA GLY A 201 5.87 -5.07 -14.40
C GLY A 201 6.49 -6.46 -14.17
N ILE A 202 5.77 -7.34 -13.48
CA ILE A 202 6.21 -8.68 -13.08
C ILE A 202 5.27 -9.77 -13.60
N THR A 203 5.78 -10.98 -13.72
CA THR A 203 4.98 -12.18 -13.99
C THR A 203 4.84 -12.97 -12.70
N VAL A 204 3.61 -13.23 -12.27
CA VAL A 204 3.29 -14.01 -11.08
C VAL A 204 2.84 -15.40 -11.53
N THR A 205 3.68 -16.39 -11.29
CA THR A 205 3.40 -17.79 -11.60
C THR A 205 2.80 -18.54 -10.42
N LYS A 206 3.12 -18.13 -9.18
CA LYS A 206 2.52 -18.61 -7.92
C LYS A 206 2.70 -17.59 -6.80
N GLY A 207 2.11 -17.86 -5.64
CA GLY A 207 2.22 -17.03 -4.43
C GLY A 207 3.64 -16.56 -4.10
N GLU A 208 4.61 -17.47 -4.15
CA GLU A 208 6.02 -17.21 -3.80
C GLU A 208 6.65 -16.06 -4.59
N ASP A 209 6.24 -15.82 -5.84
CA ASP A 209 6.82 -14.76 -6.68
C ASP A 209 6.58 -13.35 -6.12
N LEU A 210 5.56 -13.17 -5.28
CA LEU A 210 5.21 -11.90 -4.65
C LEU A 210 5.18 -12.02 -3.13
N ILE A 211 4.43 -12.97 -2.58
CA ILE A 211 4.31 -13.18 -1.13
C ILE A 211 5.64 -13.65 -0.53
N GLY A 212 6.45 -14.40 -1.28
CA GLY A 212 7.78 -14.83 -0.83
C GLY A 212 8.71 -13.66 -0.52
N LYS A 213 8.52 -12.53 -1.21
CA LYS A 213 9.32 -11.31 -1.01
C LYS A 213 8.98 -10.57 0.30
N LEU A 214 7.86 -10.92 0.93
CA LEU A 214 7.43 -10.37 2.22
C LEU A 214 8.12 -11.02 3.41
N ASN A 215 8.95 -12.06 3.21
CA ASN A 215 9.68 -12.74 4.28
C ASN A 215 8.77 -13.30 5.39
N LEU A 216 7.57 -13.79 5.06
CA LEU A 216 6.63 -14.32 6.06
C LEU A 216 7.09 -15.67 6.65
N ARG A 217 7.61 -16.57 5.80
CA ARG A 217 8.01 -17.93 6.22
C ARG A 217 9.08 -17.87 7.32
N ASP A 218 8.82 -18.56 8.42
CA ASP A 218 9.69 -18.69 9.62
C ASP A 218 10.10 -17.38 10.34
N ARG A 219 9.50 -16.24 9.99
CA ARG A 219 9.85 -14.93 10.56
C ARG A 219 8.69 -14.20 11.24
N MET A 220 7.52 -14.83 11.34
CA MET A 220 6.38 -14.29 12.07
C MET A 220 6.62 -14.31 13.57
N THR A 221 6.26 -13.24 14.26
CA THR A 221 6.33 -13.14 15.73
C THR A 221 4.96 -13.07 16.38
N SER A 222 3.99 -12.46 15.72
CA SER A 222 2.61 -12.36 16.19
C SER A 222 1.67 -12.09 15.04
N VAL A 223 0.44 -12.58 15.15
CA VAL A 223 -0.61 -12.35 14.18
C VAL A 223 -1.81 -11.75 14.88
N LYS A 224 -2.37 -10.71 14.27
CA LYS A 224 -3.64 -10.10 14.67
C LYS A 224 -4.59 -10.09 13.50
N TRP A 225 -5.87 -9.96 13.78
CA TRP A 225 -6.88 -9.83 12.75
C TRP A 225 -7.96 -8.82 13.14
N GLN A 226 -8.72 -8.35 12.16
CA GLN A 226 -9.97 -7.62 12.39
C GLN A 226 -10.97 -7.90 11.26
N ASP A 227 -12.26 -7.74 11.57
CA ASP A 227 -13.33 -7.84 10.58
C ASP A 227 -13.39 -6.61 9.65
N PHE A 228 -14.15 -6.75 8.57
CA PHE A 228 -14.32 -5.68 7.60
C PHE A 228 -15.00 -4.44 8.17
N ASP A 229 -16.00 -4.57 9.06
CA ASP A 229 -16.73 -3.42 9.58
C ASP A 229 -15.83 -2.55 10.47
N SER A 230 -15.06 -3.18 11.35
CA SER A 230 -14.02 -2.56 12.19
C SER A 230 -12.97 -1.85 11.33
N TRP A 231 -12.52 -2.47 10.23
CA TRP A 231 -11.60 -1.86 9.29
C TRP A 231 -12.21 -0.67 8.56
N ASN A 232 -13.40 -0.85 8.01
CA ASN A 232 -14.09 0.12 7.16
C ASN A 232 -14.48 1.37 7.95
N MET A 233 -14.85 1.21 9.23
CA MET A 233 -15.19 2.30 10.13
C MET A 233 -13.96 2.93 10.83
N GLY A 234 -12.75 2.40 10.58
CA GLY A 234 -11.52 2.91 11.20
C GLY A 234 -11.45 2.68 12.72
N GLU A 235 -12.23 1.74 13.24
CA GLU A 235 -12.29 1.45 14.68
C GLU A 235 -11.03 0.75 15.18
N ASN A 236 -10.32 0.04 14.28
CA ASN A 236 -9.08 -0.70 14.57
C ASN A 236 -9.23 -1.67 15.76
N LYS A 237 -10.37 -2.36 15.86
CA LYS A 237 -10.60 -3.44 16.83
C LYS A 237 -9.80 -4.66 16.39
N LEU A 238 -8.54 -4.69 16.80
CA LEU A 238 -7.62 -5.81 16.52
C LEU A 238 -7.78 -6.91 17.56
N HIS A 239 -7.85 -8.14 17.08
CA HIS A 239 -7.92 -9.36 17.87
C HIS A 239 -6.60 -10.12 17.72
N ASP A 240 -6.03 -10.61 18.82
CA ASP A 240 -4.88 -11.51 18.76
C ASP A 240 -5.31 -12.86 18.18
N PHE A 241 -4.50 -13.45 17.30
CA PHE A 241 -4.75 -14.76 16.74
C PHE A 241 -3.95 -15.83 17.50
N SER A 242 -4.65 -16.78 18.12
CA SER A 242 -4.03 -17.92 18.81
C SER A 242 -4.20 -19.20 17.99
N GLY A 243 -3.22 -19.50 17.13
CA GLY A 243 -3.22 -20.69 16.27
C GLY A 243 -1.96 -20.74 15.39
N GLU A 244 -0.79 -20.95 16.00
CA GLU A 244 0.49 -20.91 15.30
C GLU A 244 0.56 -21.91 14.15
N SER A 245 0.05 -23.13 14.34
CA SER A 245 -0.02 -24.16 13.30
C SER A 245 -0.90 -23.77 12.12
N GLU A 246 -2.05 -23.16 12.39
CA GLU A 246 -3.03 -22.74 11.38
C GLU A 246 -2.47 -21.57 10.56
N VAL A 247 -1.82 -20.59 11.22
CA VAL A 247 -1.12 -19.50 10.52
C VAL A 247 0.01 -20.05 9.66
N GLN A 248 0.83 -20.97 10.20
CA GLN A 248 1.93 -21.54 9.44
C GLN A 248 1.44 -22.31 8.21
N ALA A 249 0.42 -23.16 8.36
CA ALA A 249 -0.19 -23.88 7.25
C ALA A 249 -0.79 -22.92 6.20
N PHE A 250 -1.46 -21.85 6.64
CA PHE A 250 -1.99 -20.81 5.76
C PHE A 250 -0.87 -20.10 4.97
N VAL A 251 0.22 -19.71 5.63
CA VAL A 251 1.35 -19.04 4.97
C VAL A 251 2.04 -19.99 3.98
N GLU A 252 2.22 -21.26 4.33
CA GLU A 252 2.76 -22.25 3.40
C GLU A 252 1.87 -22.44 2.17
N ALA A 253 0.55 -22.56 2.37
CA ALA A 253 -0.41 -22.61 1.28
C ALA A 253 -0.41 -21.33 0.43
N LEU A 254 -0.24 -20.17 1.06
CA LEU A 254 -0.19 -18.87 0.37
C LEU A 254 1.04 -18.75 -0.54
N TYR A 255 2.17 -19.39 -0.22
CA TYR A 255 3.35 -19.40 -1.08
C TYR A 255 3.14 -20.26 -2.34
N GLU A 256 2.32 -21.30 -2.25
CA GLU A 256 1.98 -22.16 -3.39
C GLU A 256 0.66 -21.76 -4.08
N ALA A 257 0.01 -20.69 -3.61
CA ALA A 257 -1.29 -20.27 -4.06
C ALA A 257 -1.32 -19.90 -5.55
N LYS A 258 -2.47 -20.19 -6.16
CA LYS A 258 -2.72 -19.90 -7.57
C LYS A 258 -2.97 -18.39 -7.75
N PRO A 259 -2.25 -17.71 -8.64
CA PRO A 259 -2.52 -16.32 -8.94
C PRO A 259 -3.75 -16.20 -9.83
N ILE A 260 -4.61 -15.24 -9.51
CA ILE A 260 -5.84 -14.91 -10.25
C ILE A 260 -5.78 -13.42 -10.57
N ALA A 261 -5.97 -13.07 -11.85
CA ALA A 261 -6.02 -11.67 -12.26
C ALA A 261 -7.17 -10.95 -11.56
N ALA A 262 -6.95 -9.68 -11.19
CA ALA A 262 -7.92 -8.93 -10.40
C ALA A 262 -9.17 -8.49 -11.18
N ASP A 263 -9.01 -8.07 -12.45
CA ASP A 263 -10.09 -7.47 -13.24
C ASP A 263 -11.36 -8.37 -13.32
N PRO A 264 -11.26 -9.67 -13.63
CA PRO A 264 -12.44 -10.53 -13.66
C PRO A 264 -13.15 -10.65 -12.30
N LEU A 265 -12.41 -10.58 -11.19
CA LEU A 265 -12.97 -10.63 -9.84
C LEU A 265 -13.64 -9.30 -9.46
N PHE A 266 -13.12 -8.18 -9.94
CA PHE A 266 -13.76 -6.88 -9.80
C PHE A 266 -15.10 -6.83 -10.54
N GLU A 267 -15.15 -7.32 -11.79
CA GLU A 267 -16.40 -7.41 -12.56
C GLU A 267 -17.44 -8.33 -11.90
N GLN A 268 -16.99 -9.32 -11.13
CA GLN A 268 -17.84 -10.22 -10.35
C GLN A 268 -18.27 -9.62 -9.00
N GLY A 269 -17.84 -8.42 -8.66
CA GLY A 269 -18.23 -7.76 -7.42
C GLY A 269 -17.58 -8.37 -6.18
N ILE A 270 -16.30 -8.79 -6.25
CA ILE A 270 -15.59 -9.37 -5.08
C ILE A 270 -15.62 -8.47 -3.83
N TYR A 271 -15.83 -7.16 -4.00
CA TYR A 271 -15.98 -6.18 -2.92
C TYR A 271 -17.42 -5.91 -2.49
N GLU A 272 -18.38 -6.35 -3.27
CA GLU A 272 -19.82 -6.19 -3.03
C GLU A 272 -20.38 -7.35 -2.19
N THR A 273 -19.49 -8.20 -1.66
CA THR A 273 -19.79 -9.26 -0.71
C THR A 273 -20.14 -8.67 0.67
N GLY A 274 -20.90 -9.42 1.47
CA GLY A 274 -21.29 -8.97 2.82
C GLY A 274 -20.06 -8.72 3.72
N SER A 275 -20.19 -7.86 4.75
CA SER A 275 -19.08 -7.54 5.66
C SER A 275 -18.46 -8.76 6.35
N GLY A 276 -19.28 -9.80 6.58
CA GLY A 276 -18.83 -11.08 7.11
C GLY A 276 -17.98 -11.93 6.16
N GLU A 277 -17.83 -11.54 4.89
CA GLU A 277 -17.05 -12.28 3.88
C GLU A 277 -15.61 -11.79 3.75
N GLN A 278 -15.23 -10.77 4.53
CA GLN A 278 -13.91 -10.14 4.43
C GLN A 278 -13.28 -9.92 5.80
N LYS A 279 -11.99 -10.24 5.90
CA LYS A 279 -11.18 -10.03 7.11
C LYS A 279 -9.80 -9.51 6.74
N PHE A 280 -9.13 -8.90 7.71
CA PHE A 280 -7.78 -8.40 7.54
C PHE A 280 -6.85 -9.08 8.54
N LEU A 281 -5.71 -9.57 8.05
CA LEU A 281 -4.66 -10.19 8.84
C LEU A 281 -3.47 -9.24 8.93
N TYR A 282 -2.92 -9.07 10.13
CA TYR A 282 -1.75 -8.25 10.44
C TYR A 282 -0.66 -9.17 11.01
N ILE A 283 0.38 -9.39 10.22
CA ILE A 283 1.47 -10.32 10.54
C ILE A 283 2.70 -9.50 10.90
N LYS A 284 3.08 -9.50 12.18
CA LYS A 284 4.32 -8.87 12.63
C LYS A 284 5.49 -9.81 12.44
N LEU A 285 6.60 -9.29 11.91
CA LEU A 285 7.81 -10.03 11.62
C LEU A 285 8.91 -9.76 12.65
N GLN A 286 9.92 -10.64 12.69
CA GLN A 286 11.10 -10.53 13.55
C GLN A 286 11.88 -9.23 13.36
N ASP A 287 11.83 -8.64 12.16
CA ASP A 287 12.46 -7.35 11.89
C ASP A 287 11.63 -6.15 12.37
N GLY A 288 10.41 -6.38 12.88
CA GLY A 288 9.51 -5.37 13.40
C GLY A 288 8.52 -4.79 12.38
N THR A 289 8.62 -5.16 11.10
CA THR A 289 7.61 -4.79 10.09
C THR A 289 6.29 -5.56 10.32
N GLU A 290 5.18 -4.96 9.90
CA GLU A 290 3.84 -5.59 9.99
C GLU A 290 3.18 -5.62 8.61
N VAL A 291 2.98 -6.83 8.08
CA VAL A 291 2.34 -7.06 6.78
C VAL A 291 0.82 -7.16 6.97
N GLN A 292 0.06 -6.42 6.14
CA GLN A 292 -1.39 -6.53 6.08
C GLN A 292 -1.83 -7.36 4.87
N LEU A 293 -2.67 -8.37 5.10
CA LEU A 293 -3.35 -9.15 4.06
C LEU A 293 -4.87 -8.96 4.17
N ARG A 294 -5.55 -8.85 3.03
CA ARG A 294 -7.03 -8.87 2.98
C ARG A 294 -7.49 -10.24 2.49
N LEU A 295 -8.40 -10.84 3.23
CA LEU A 295 -8.91 -12.19 3.00
C LEU A 295 -10.36 -12.09 2.53
N PHE A 296 -10.73 -12.95 1.58
CA PHE A 296 -12.08 -13.08 1.03
C PHE A 296 -12.51 -14.52 1.15
N ARG A 297 -13.59 -14.76 1.89
CA ARG A 297 -14.08 -16.11 2.14
C ARG A 297 -14.59 -16.77 0.86
N ASP A 298 -15.40 -16.06 0.09
CA ASP A 298 -15.91 -16.56 -1.19
C ASP A 298 -14.77 -16.69 -2.22
N GLY A 299 -14.39 -17.93 -2.51
CA GLY A 299 -13.30 -18.30 -3.42
C GLY A 299 -11.90 -18.35 -2.78
N GLU A 300 -11.82 -18.27 -1.45
CA GLU A 300 -10.60 -18.49 -0.66
C GLU A 300 -9.42 -17.62 -1.11
N TYR A 301 -9.72 -16.34 -1.37
CA TYR A 301 -8.74 -15.40 -1.92
C TYR A 301 -8.02 -14.60 -0.86
N VAL A 302 -6.75 -14.30 -1.14
CA VAL A 302 -5.92 -13.36 -0.40
C VAL A 302 -5.43 -12.28 -1.34
N ARG A 303 -5.52 -11.02 -0.92
CA ARG A 303 -4.95 -9.87 -1.61
C ARG A 303 -3.89 -9.20 -0.74
N TYR A 304 -2.74 -8.91 -1.33
CA TYR A 304 -1.70 -8.08 -0.72
C TYR A 304 -1.67 -6.70 -1.38
N ALA A 305 -1.85 -5.67 -0.56
CA ALA A 305 -1.87 -4.27 -0.99
C ALA A 305 -2.76 -4.05 -2.22
N ASN A 306 -2.33 -3.15 -3.12
CA ASN A 306 -3.02 -2.85 -4.36
C ASN A 306 -2.53 -3.67 -5.56
N ALA A 307 -1.79 -4.76 -5.34
CA ALA A 307 -1.36 -5.64 -6.43
C ALA A 307 -2.60 -6.09 -7.23
N PRO A 308 -2.58 -6.03 -8.57
CA PRO A 308 -3.70 -6.44 -9.43
C PRO A 308 -3.73 -7.97 -9.61
N VAL A 309 -3.52 -8.70 -8.52
CA VAL A 309 -3.54 -10.15 -8.45
C VAL A 309 -4.10 -10.58 -7.09
N PHE A 310 -4.91 -11.62 -7.11
CA PHE A 310 -5.37 -12.35 -5.93
C PHE A 310 -4.68 -13.71 -5.89
N PHE A 311 -4.52 -14.24 -4.69
CA PHE A 311 -3.98 -15.57 -4.47
C PHE A 311 -5.11 -16.46 -3.98
N GLN A 312 -5.45 -17.48 -4.77
CA GLN A 312 -6.42 -18.50 -4.40
C GLN A 312 -5.71 -19.64 -3.68
N LEU A 313 -6.10 -19.91 -2.45
CA LEU A 313 -5.50 -20.95 -1.62
C LEU A 313 -6.25 -22.27 -1.77
N ASP A 314 -5.63 -23.34 -1.28
CA ASP A 314 -6.34 -24.56 -0.95
C ASP A 314 -7.38 -24.30 0.16
N ALA A 315 -8.57 -24.88 0.00
CA ALA A 315 -9.71 -24.63 0.88
C ALA A 315 -9.49 -25.09 2.32
N GLU A 316 -8.70 -26.15 2.55
CA GLU A 316 -8.42 -26.67 3.89
C GLU A 316 -7.62 -25.64 4.70
N ALA A 317 -6.52 -25.13 4.13
CA ALA A 317 -5.66 -24.16 4.80
C ALA A 317 -6.36 -22.81 5.04
N PHE A 318 -7.14 -22.33 4.07
CA PHE A 318 -7.89 -21.08 4.22
C PHE A 318 -8.98 -21.21 5.29
N THR A 319 -9.77 -22.28 5.23
CA THR A 319 -10.91 -22.50 6.15
C THR A 319 -10.42 -22.68 7.59
N ALA A 320 -9.34 -23.45 7.79
CA ALA A 320 -8.75 -23.66 9.12
C ALA A 320 -8.31 -22.34 9.78
N LEU A 321 -7.75 -21.40 9.01
CA LEU A 321 -7.46 -20.06 9.51
C LEU A 321 -8.74 -19.26 9.75
N TRP A 322 -9.68 -19.29 8.80
CA TRP A 322 -10.89 -18.48 8.83
C TRP A 322 -11.77 -18.72 10.04
N GLU A 323 -12.01 -19.99 10.37
CA GLU A 323 -12.87 -20.41 11.49
C GLU A 323 -12.31 -19.97 12.84
N ARG A 324 -10.99 -19.88 12.98
CA ARG A 324 -10.31 -19.33 14.17
C ARG A 324 -10.53 -17.84 14.38
N MET A 325 -10.97 -17.13 13.36
CA MET A 325 -11.33 -15.71 13.43
C MET A 325 -12.84 -15.51 13.60
N GLU A 326 -13.62 -16.53 13.94
CA GLU A 326 -15.05 -16.43 14.27
C GLU A 326 -15.32 -16.67 15.78
N GLU A 327 -14.27 -16.93 16.57
CA GLU A 327 -14.28 -17.12 18.03
C GLU A 327 -14.05 -15.80 18.80
#